data_AF-A0A6P2B6Q3-F1
#
_entry.id   AF-A0A6P2B6Q3-F1
#
_cell.length_a   1.000
_cell.length_b   1.000
_cell.length_c   1.000
_cell.angle_alpha   90.00
_cell.angle_beta   90.00
_cell.angle_gamma   90.00
#
_symmetry.space_group_name_H-M   'P 1'
#
loop_
_entity.id
_entity.type
_entity.pdbx_description
1 polymer ?
#
loop_
_entity_poly.entity_id
_entity_poly.type
_entity_poly.pdbx_seq_one_letter_code
_entity_poly.pdbx_strand_id
1 'polypeptide(L)'
;MFLNVLGQLIGSGQALLDDDMRHPRESHSATTVVGYRHEGFIYLLPDVALREVNKIQPMKFSATAIGMQLKEDDLLIPGKTNLSVQKSVRGSVVRLWRLKSEVLGCEDCETCEADD
;
A
#
# COMPACT_ATOMS: atom_id res chain seq x y z
N MET A 1 -1.48 -8.43 -11.20
CA MET A 1 -2.90 -8.72 -10.89
C MET A 1 -3.31 -8.14 -9.53
N PHE A 2 -2.66 -8.52 -8.41
CA PHE A 2 -3.00 -8.02 -7.07
C PHE A 2 -3.09 -6.49 -6.98
N LEU A 3 -2.03 -5.79 -7.41
CA LEU A 3 -1.97 -4.33 -7.39
C LEU A 3 -3.03 -3.65 -8.26
N ASN A 4 -3.46 -4.31 -9.35
CA ASN A 4 -4.50 -3.79 -10.22
C ASN A 4 -5.86 -3.75 -9.50
N VAL A 5 -6.24 -4.87 -8.86
CA VAL A 5 -7.49 -4.94 -8.07
C VAL A 5 -7.42 -4.00 -6.87
N LEU A 6 -6.27 -3.94 -6.20
CA LEU A 6 -6.06 -3.01 -5.09
C LEU A 6 -6.16 -1.55 -5.54
N GLY A 7 -5.59 -1.20 -6.69
CA GLY A 7 -5.70 0.13 -7.29
C GLY A 7 -7.14 0.49 -7.63
N GLN A 8 -7.92 -0.45 -8.16
CA GLN A 8 -9.35 -0.26 -8.41
C GLN A 8 -10.14 -0.01 -7.12
N LEU A 9 -9.86 -0.77 -6.05
CA LEU A 9 -10.48 -0.57 -4.73
C LEU A 9 -10.17 0.81 -4.13
N ILE A 10 -8.94 1.29 -4.34
CA ILE A 10 -8.53 2.63 -3.90
C ILE A 10 -9.23 3.69 -4.74
N GLY A 11 -9.22 3.54 -6.08
CA GLY A 11 -9.88 4.46 -7.00
C GLY A 11 -11.40 4.53 -6.82
N SER A 12 -12.04 3.45 -6.37
CA SER A 12 -13.48 3.42 -6.06
C SER A 12 -13.83 3.93 -4.65
N GLY A 13 -12.84 4.25 -3.82
CA GLY A 13 -13.04 4.69 -2.43
C GLY A 13 -13.49 3.59 -1.46
N GLN A 14 -13.37 2.31 -1.85
CA GLN A 14 -13.64 1.15 -0.97
C GLN A 14 -12.45 0.82 -0.07
N ALA A 15 -11.25 1.17 -0.51
CA ALA A 15 -10.03 1.15 0.28
C ALA A 15 -9.33 2.50 0.23
N LEU A 16 -8.48 2.81 1.21
CA LEU A 16 -7.70 4.05 1.20
C LEU A 16 -6.26 3.85 1.69
N LEU A 17 -5.36 4.67 1.16
CA LEU A 17 -4.01 4.88 1.69
C LEU A 17 -4.03 6.19 2.48
N ASP A 18 -3.75 6.12 3.79
CA ASP A 18 -3.77 7.30 4.65
C ASP A 18 -2.42 8.03 4.60
N ASP A 19 -2.42 9.35 4.52
CA ASP A 19 -1.19 10.15 4.47
C ASP A 19 -0.63 10.46 5.87
N ASP A 20 -1.41 10.22 6.94
CA ASP A 20 -0.96 10.43 8.33
C ASP A 20 -0.84 9.10 9.10
N MET A 21 0.40 8.66 9.35
CA MET A 21 0.67 7.46 10.16
C MET A 21 0.52 7.71 11.67
N ARG A 22 0.58 8.98 12.12
CA ARG A 22 0.55 9.38 13.53
C ARG A 22 -0.87 9.67 14.00
N HIS A 23 -1.63 10.39 13.18
CA HIS A 23 -3.07 10.59 13.34
C HIS A 23 -3.81 10.10 12.10
N PRO A 24 -3.84 8.77 11.84
CA PRO A 24 -4.63 8.24 10.74
C PRO A 24 -6.06 8.70 10.95
N ARG A 25 -6.66 9.25 9.89
CA ARG A 25 -8.00 9.82 9.95
C ARG A 25 -8.93 8.77 10.55
N GLU A 26 -9.77 9.17 11.50
CA GLU A 26 -10.84 8.29 11.95
C GLU A 26 -11.73 7.99 10.74
N SER A 27 -11.61 6.78 10.22
CA SER A 27 -12.41 6.31 9.09
C SER A 27 -13.85 6.15 9.57
N HIS A 28 -14.62 7.24 9.50
CA HIS A 28 -16.04 7.27 9.87
C HIS A 28 -16.95 6.57 8.84
N SER A 29 -16.41 5.91 7.83
CA SER A 29 -17.17 5.39 6.69
C SER A 29 -16.62 4.04 6.25
N ALA A 30 -17.42 3.28 5.50
CA ALA A 30 -17.23 1.90 5.05
C ALA A 30 -15.94 1.58 4.26
N THR A 31 -14.95 2.47 4.30
CA THR A 31 -13.67 2.39 3.60
C THR A 31 -12.59 1.83 4.53
N THR A 32 -11.91 0.78 4.08
CA THR A 32 -10.83 0.14 4.85
C THR A 32 -9.48 0.81 4.59
N VAL A 33 -8.74 1.18 5.64
CA VAL A 33 -7.34 1.61 5.50
C VAL A 33 -6.48 0.39 5.18
N VAL A 34 -5.92 0.36 3.98
CA VAL A 34 -5.07 -0.75 3.49
C VAL A 34 -3.58 -0.44 3.58
N GLY A 35 -3.22 0.81 3.89
CA GLY A 35 -1.84 1.23 4.00
C GLY A 35 -1.71 2.73 4.21
N TYR A 36 -0.49 3.23 4.07
CA TYR A 36 -0.12 4.61 4.32
C TYR A 36 0.80 5.15 3.24
N ARG A 37 0.72 6.45 2.94
CA ARG A 37 1.74 7.16 2.17
C ARG A 37 2.63 7.94 3.13
N HIS A 38 3.93 7.70 3.08
CA HIS A 38 4.87 8.40 3.95
C HIS A 38 6.29 8.40 3.36
N GLU A 39 6.98 9.54 3.46
CA GLU A 39 8.38 9.69 3.00
C GLU A 39 8.62 9.23 1.55
N GLY A 40 7.65 9.46 0.65
CA GLY A 40 7.77 9.05 -0.77
C GLY A 40 7.58 7.56 -1.03
N PHE A 41 7.13 6.79 -0.04
CA PHE A 41 6.80 5.36 -0.17
C PHE A 41 5.35 5.09 0.14
N ILE A 42 4.88 3.93 -0.35
CA ILE A 42 3.61 3.34 0.09
C ILE A 42 3.93 2.23 1.08
N TYR A 43 3.38 2.34 2.29
CA TYR A 43 3.46 1.32 3.33
C TYR A 43 2.16 0.54 3.38
N LEU A 44 2.11 -0.63 2.74
CA LEU A 44 0.92 -1.45 2.65
C LEU A 44 0.81 -2.43 3.82
N LEU A 45 -0.40 -2.59 4.36
CA LEU A 45 -0.76 -3.65 5.31
C LEU A 45 -1.07 -4.93 4.54
N PRO A 46 -0.16 -5.93 4.49
CA PRO A 46 -0.28 -7.05 3.56
C PRO A 46 -1.54 -7.88 3.78
N ASP A 47 -1.84 -8.24 5.03
CA ASP A 47 -3.01 -9.06 5.37
C ASP A 47 -4.33 -8.31 5.15
N VAL A 48 -4.35 -6.99 5.40
CA VAL A 48 -5.55 -6.16 5.21
C VAL A 48 -5.81 -5.96 3.72
N ALA A 49 -4.79 -5.59 2.95
CA ALA A 49 -4.91 -5.42 1.51
C ALA A 49 -5.31 -6.72 0.81
N LEU A 50 -4.73 -7.87 1.19
CA LEU A 50 -5.13 -9.17 0.65
C LEU A 50 -6.58 -9.52 1.00
N ARG A 51 -7.03 -9.23 2.22
CA ARG A 51 -8.43 -9.44 2.62
C ARG A 51 -9.38 -8.63 1.76
N GLU A 52 -9.12 -7.35 1.55
CA GLU A 52 -10.00 -6.49 0.75
C GLU A 52 -10.03 -6.93 -0.72
N VAL A 53 -8.86 -7.26 -1.31
CA VAL A 53 -8.79 -7.82 -2.67
C VAL A 53 -9.59 -9.11 -2.77
N ASN A 54 -9.48 -10.01 -1.79
CA ASN A 54 -10.20 -11.29 -1.78
C ASN A 54 -11.73 -11.15 -1.72
N LYS A 55 -12.28 -10.01 -1.23
CA LYS A 55 -13.73 -9.76 -1.27
C LYS A 55 -14.25 -9.56 -2.68
N ILE A 56 -13.42 -9.02 -3.58
CA ILE A 56 -13.79 -8.73 -4.97
C ILE A 56 -13.34 -9.85 -5.88
N GLN A 57 -12.09 -10.28 -5.71
CA GLN A 57 -11.45 -11.29 -6.53
C GLN A 57 -10.64 -12.24 -5.64
N PRO A 58 -11.12 -13.46 -5.39
CA PRO A 58 -10.41 -14.41 -4.53
C PRO A 58 -9.08 -14.82 -5.18
N MET A 59 -7.99 -14.48 -4.50
CA MET A 59 -6.63 -14.79 -4.90
C MET A 59 -6.24 -16.17 -4.37
N LYS A 60 -5.58 -16.98 -5.21
CA LYS A 60 -5.03 -18.30 -4.81
C LYS A 60 -3.66 -18.22 -4.14
N PHE A 61 -3.12 -17.01 -4.00
CA PHE A 61 -1.77 -16.76 -3.50
C PHE A 61 -1.81 -16.15 -2.10
N SER A 62 -0.86 -16.56 -1.26
CA SER A 62 -0.67 -15.97 0.06
C SER A 62 -0.06 -14.58 -0.04
N ALA A 63 -0.20 -13.78 1.02
CA ALA A 63 0.47 -12.49 1.11
C ALA A 63 1.98 -12.64 0.88
N THR A 64 2.62 -13.64 1.51
CA THR A 64 4.06 -13.91 1.32
C THR A 64 4.42 -14.13 -0.15
N ALA A 65 3.66 -14.95 -0.89
CA ALA A 65 3.93 -15.21 -2.30
C ALA A 65 3.78 -13.94 -3.16
N ILE A 66 2.74 -13.14 -2.89
CA ILE A 66 2.54 -11.84 -3.54
C ILE A 66 3.73 -10.92 -3.23
N GLY A 67 4.16 -10.83 -1.98
CA GLY A 67 5.30 -10.00 -1.57
C GLY A 67 6.64 -10.44 -2.18
N MET A 68 6.85 -11.75 -2.39
CA MET A 68 8.02 -12.25 -3.12
C MET A 68 7.98 -11.79 -4.57
N GLN A 69 6.85 -11.96 -5.25
CA GLN A 69 6.70 -11.52 -6.63
C GLN A 69 6.92 -10.01 -6.76
N LEU A 70 6.34 -9.20 -5.88
CA LEU A 70 6.55 -7.74 -5.89
C LEU A 70 8.01 -7.35 -5.65
N LYS A 71 8.77 -8.15 -4.90
CA LYS A 71 10.21 -7.93 -4.72
C LYS A 71 10.97 -8.29 -5.99
N GLU A 72 10.62 -9.38 -6.65
CA GLU A 72 11.22 -9.80 -7.92
C GLU A 72 10.95 -8.79 -9.04
N ASP A 73 9.80 -8.13 -9.02
CA ASP A 73 9.44 -7.03 -9.93
C ASP A 73 10.04 -5.66 -9.52
N ASP A 74 10.94 -5.61 -8.52
CA ASP A 74 11.55 -4.38 -8.00
C ASP A 74 10.54 -3.33 -7.50
N LEU A 75 9.30 -3.73 -7.18
CA LEU A 75 8.24 -2.84 -6.69
C LEU A 75 8.24 -2.75 -5.16
N LEU A 76 8.57 -3.87 -4.49
CA LEU A 76 8.69 -3.97 -3.04
C LEU A 76 10.15 -3.82 -2.62
N ILE A 77 10.39 -2.88 -1.71
CA ILE A 77 11.70 -2.63 -1.13
C ILE A 77 11.76 -3.35 0.23
N PRO A 78 12.42 -4.52 0.30
CA PRO A 78 12.40 -5.35 1.49
C PRO A 78 13.13 -4.68 2.66
N GLY A 79 12.87 -5.18 3.86
CA GLY A 79 13.71 -4.92 5.02
C GLY A 79 15.01 -5.71 4.97
N LYS A 80 15.85 -5.56 6.00
CA LYS A 80 17.18 -6.21 6.07
C LYS A 80 17.13 -7.74 6.02
N THR A 81 16.07 -8.34 6.57
CA THR A 81 15.93 -9.80 6.69
C THR A 81 14.55 -10.33 6.28
N ASN A 82 13.61 -9.46 5.90
CA ASN A 82 12.22 -9.81 5.65
C ASN A 82 11.62 -8.98 4.51
N LEU A 83 10.50 -9.43 3.94
CA LEU A 83 9.71 -8.69 2.94
C LEU A 83 9.00 -7.46 3.54
N SER A 84 9.02 -7.29 4.85
CA SER A 84 8.36 -6.17 5.55
C SER A 84 9.37 -5.31 6.31
N VAL A 85 8.95 -4.07 6.55
CA VAL A 85 9.60 -3.12 7.44
C VAL A 85 8.70 -2.85 8.64
N GLN A 86 9.29 -2.47 9.76
CA GLN A 86 8.55 -2.06 10.96
C GLN A 86 8.42 -0.53 10.96
N LYS A 87 7.19 -0.03 11.14
CA LYS A 87 6.92 1.40 11.35
C LYS A 87 5.96 1.57 12.53
N SER A 88 6.07 2.70 13.22
CA SER A 88 5.14 3.08 14.27
C SER A 88 3.90 3.71 13.64
N VAL A 89 2.74 3.14 13.92
CA VAL A 89 1.41 3.61 13.49
C VAL A 89 0.58 3.75 14.75
N ARG A 90 0.05 4.95 15.04
CA ARG A 90 -0.70 5.23 16.29
C ARG A 90 0.01 4.75 17.57
N GLY A 91 1.35 4.87 17.62
CA GLY A 91 2.16 4.43 18.76
C GLY A 91 2.39 2.92 18.85
N SER A 92 1.85 2.12 17.93
CA SER A 92 2.09 0.68 17.83
C SER A 92 3.03 0.33 16.68
N VAL A 93 3.95 -0.61 16.88
CA VAL A 93 4.86 -1.06 15.82
C VAL A 93 4.17 -2.12 14.97
N VAL A 94 3.98 -1.83 13.68
CA VAL A 94 3.32 -2.72 12.71
C VAL A 94 4.29 -3.07 11.58
N ARG A 95 4.15 -4.30 11.04
CA ARG A 95 4.90 -4.75 9.86
C ARG A 95 4.13 -4.41 8.59
N LEU A 96 4.80 -3.70 7.69
CA LEU A 96 4.24 -3.18 6.45
C LEU A 96 5.14 -3.56 5.27
N TRP A 97 4.57 -3.74 4.09
CA TRP A 97 5.35 -3.76 2.86
C TRP A 97 5.66 -2.34 2.45
N ARG A 98 6.94 -2.06 2.17
CA ARG A 98 7.36 -0.79 1.59
C ARG A 98 7.40 -0.93 0.08
N LEU A 99 6.49 -0.25 -0.60
CA LEU A 99 6.42 -0.20 -2.06
C LEU A 99 6.89 1.17 -2.55
N LYS A 100 7.40 1.21 -3.78
CA LYS A 100 7.64 2.48 -4.48
C LYS A 100 6.32 3.23 -4.67
N SER A 101 6.36 4.56 -4.63
CA SER A 101 5.15 5.41 -4.74
C SER A 101 4.42 5.25 -6.07
N GLU A 102 5.15 4.96 -7.16
CA GLU A 102 4.62 4.77 -8.51
C GLU A 102 3.63 3.59 -8.64
N VAL A 103 3.62 2.66 -7.68
CA VAL A 103 2.94 1.35 -7.77
C VAL A 103 1.41 1.44 -7.68
N LEU A 104 0.87 2.43 -6.97
CA LEU A 104 -0.59 2.61 -6.78
C LEU A 104 -1.03 4.05 -7.11
N GLY A 105 -0.31 4.69 -8.03
CA GLY A 105 -0.61 6.02 -8.55
C GLY A 105 0.48 7.05 -8.29
N CYS A 106 1.15 7.46 -9.37
CA CYS A 106 0.92 8.80 -9.90
C CYS A 106 0.97 8.71 -11.44
N GLU A 107 -0.17 8.45 -12.09
CA GLU A 107 -0.31 8.64 -13.54
C GLU A 107 -0.51 10.13 -13.89
N ASP A 108 -0.42 11.02 -12.90
CA ASP A 108 -0.61 12.48 -13.03
C ASP A 108 0.41 13.26 -12.16
N CYS A 109 1.65 12.76 -12.04
CA CYS A 109 2.74 13.72 -11.78
C CYS A 109 3.01 14.41 -13.12
N GLU A 110 2.19 15.41 -13.44
CA GLU A 110 2.65 16.51 -14.29
C GLU A 110 3.98 16.94 -13.67
N THR A 111 5.08 16.65 -14.38
CA THR A 111 6.36 17.27 -14.11
C THR A 111 6.07 18.76 -14.16
N CYS A 112 6.02 19.41 -13.00
CA CYS A 112 6.07 20.86 -12.97
C CYS A 112 7.45 21.21 -13.53
N GLU A 113 7.56 21.33 -14.84
CA GLU A 113 8.65 22.04 -15.49
C GLU A 113 8.59 23.45 -14.90
N ALA A 114 9.45 23.70 -13.90
CA ALA A 114 9.70 25.03 -13.42
C ALA A 114 10.43 25.76 -14.55
N ASP A 115 9.66 26.47 -15.37
CA ASP A 115 10.18 27.50 -16.25
C ASP A 115 10.56 28.71 -15.38
N ASP A 116 11.87 28.92 -15.19
CA ASP A 116 12.48 30.23 -14.91
C ASP A 116 13.83 30.32 -15.63
#